data_AF-A0A8S0FP13-F1
#
_entry.id   AF-A0A8S0FP13-F1
#
_cell.length_a   1.000
_cell.length_b   1.000
_cell.length_c   1.000
_cell.angle_alpha   90.00
_cell.angle_beta   90.00
_cell.angle_gamma   90.00
#
_symmetry.space_group_name_H-M   'P 1'
#
loop_
_entity.id
_entity.type
_entity.pdbx_description
1 polymer ?
#
loop_
_entity_poly.entity_id
_entity_poly.type
_entity_poly.pdbx_seq_one_letter_code
_entity_poly.pdbx_strand_id
1 'polypeptide(L)'
;MLTFFIGDLLPIIVIMLLGYFSGRRETFSEDQARAFNKLVLNYALPAALFVSITRANREMIFADTRLTLVSLVVIVGCFFFSWFGCYKFFKRTHAEAAVCALIAGSPTIGFLGFAV
;
A
#
# COMPACT_ATOMS: atom_id res chain seq x y z
N MET A 1 -12.98 -15.46 10.25
CA MET A 1 -11.54 -15.37 9.93
C MET A 1 -11.18 -16.03 8.59
N LEU A 2 -11.54 -17.29 8.34
CA LEU A 2 -11.22 -17.96 7.07
C LEU A 2 -11.82 -17.24 5.83
N THR A 3 -13.05 -16.72 5.95
CA THR A 3 -13.75 -15.99 4.88
C THR A 3 -13.07 -14.68 4.49
N PHE A 4 -12.49 -13.94 5.46
CA PHE A 4 -11.68 -12.75 5.19
C PHE A 4 -10.39 -13.10 4.46
N PHE A 5 -9.69 -14.17 4.89
CA PHE A 5 -8.49 -14.65 4.22
C PHE A 5 -8.76 -15.06 2.76
N ILE A 6 -9.83 -15.81 2.51
CA ILE A 6 -10.17 -16.29 1.18
C ILE A 6 -10.78 -15.17 0.31
N GLY A 7 -11.54 -14.25 0.90
CA GLY A 7 -12.19 -13.15 0.20
C GLY A 7 -11.22 -12.04 -0.21
N ASP A 8 -10.29 -11.68 0.68
CA ASP A 8 -9.47 -10.47 0.50
C ASP A 8 -8.01 -10.79 0.15
N LEU A 9 -7.39 -11.79 0.80
CA LEU A 9 -5.97 -12.08 0.61
C LEU A 9 -5.70 -12.98 -0.61
N LEU A 10 -6.53 -14.02 -0.81
CA LEU A 10 -6.35 -14.99 -1.88
C LEU A 10 -6.36 -14.35 -3.28
N PRO A 11 -7.27 -13.42 -3.63
CA PRO A 11 -7.26 -12.78 -4.94
C PRO A 11 -5.96 -12.04 -5.22
N ILE A 12 -5.37 -11.40 -4.19
CA ILE A 12 -4.13 -10.65 -4.35
C ILE A 12 -2.96 -11.59 -4.66
N ILE A 13 -2.87 -12.72 -3.96
CA ILE A 13 -1.86 -13.76 -4.23
C ILE A 13 -2.01 -14.28 -5.66
N VAL A 14 -3.25 -14.56 -6.10
CA VAL A 14 -3.52 -15.04 -7.46
C VAL A 14 -3.09 -14.02 -8.51
N ILE A 15 -3.43 -12.74 -8.34
CA ILE A 15 -3.04 -11.67 -9.29
C ILE A 15 -1.52 -11.50 -9.34
N MET A 16 -0.83 -11.56 -8.20
CA MET A 16 0.64 -11.51 -8.18
C MET A 16 1.27 -12.69 -8.93
N LEU A 17 0.75 -13.91 -8.73
CA LEU A 17 1.23 -15.10 -9.43
C LEU A 17 1.01 -14.96 -10.93
N LEU A 18 -0.15 -14.48 -11.37
CA LEU A 18 -0.43 -14.21 -12.78
C LEU A 18 0.58 -13.21 -13.36
N GLY A 19 0.84 -12.10 -12.66
CA GLY A 19 1.86 -11.12 -13.06
C GLY A 19 3.26 -11.74 -13.21
N TYR A 20 3.66 -12.58 -12.26
CA TYR A 20 4.94 -13.30 -12.32
C TYR A 20 5.02 -14.25 -13.53
N PHE A 21 3.99 -15.06 -13.76
CA PHE A 21 3.97 -15.99 -14.90
C PHE A 21 3.92 -15.27 -16.25
N SER A 22 3.18 -14.17 -16.36
CA SER A 22 3.15 -13.32 -17.56
C SER A 22 4.51 -12.68 -17.86
N GLY A 23 5.22 -12.21 -16.82
CA GLY A 23 6.59 -11.71 -16.96
C GLY A 23 7.57 -12.81 -17.39
N ARG A 24 7.48 -14.00 -16.77
CA ARG A 24 8.34 -15.15 -17.09
C ARG A 24 8.13 -15.71 -18.50
N ARG A 25 6.94 -15.54 -19.07
CA ARG A 25 6.60 -15.95 -20.44
C ARG A 25 6.93 -14.89 -21.49
N GLU A 26 7.58 -13.79 -21.11
CA GLU A 26 7.88 -12.64 -21.97
C GLU A 26 6.66 -12.14 -22.75
N THR A 27 5.47 -12.28 -22.15
CA THR A 27 4.20 -11.87 -22.79
C THR A 27 4.13 -10.36 -22.98
N PHE A 28 4.89 -9.61 -22.18
CA PHE A 28 5.07 -8.17 -22.31
C PHE A 28 6.55 -7.84 -22.47
N SER A 29 6.88 -7.01 -23.45
CA SER A 29 8.22 -6.42 -23.54
C SER A 29 8.45 -5.43 -22.41
N GLU A 30 9.72 -5.08 -22.13
CA GLU A 30 10.05 -4.09 -21.11
C GLU A 30 9.37 -2.73 -21.35
N ASP A 31 9.23 -2.32 -22.61
CA ASP A 31 8.56 -1.09 -22.98
C ASP A 31 7.05 -1.15 -22.70
N GLN A 32 6.42 -2.29 -22.96
CA GLN A 32 5.00 -2.51 -22.64
C GLN A 32 4.77 -2.54 -21.13
N ALA A 33 5.65 -3.19 -20.37
CA ALA A 33 5.60 -3.20 -18.91
C ALA A 33 5.77 -1.78 -18.34
N ARG A 34 6.67 -0.97 -18.91
CA ARG A 34 6.87 0.43 -18.52
C ARG A 34 5.65 1.29 -18.87
N ALA A 35 5.05 1.09 -20.03
CA ALA A 35 3.82 1.77 -20.43
C ALA A 35 2.66 1.42 -19.49
N PHE A 36 2.52 0.15 -19.10
CA PHE A 36 1.52 -0.29 -18.14
C PHE A 36 1.71 0.35 -16.76
N ASN A 37 2.95 0.40 -16.26
CA ASN A 37 3.27 1.10 -15.01
C ASN A 37 2.90 2.59 -15.05
N LYS A 38 3.18 3.28 -16.17
CA LYS A 38 2.77 4.68 -16.35
C LYS A 38 1.25 4.83 -16.36
N LEU A 39 0.53 3.93 -17.03
CA LEU A 39 -0.93 3.95 -17.05
C LEU A 39 -1.51 3.78 -15.63
N VAL A 40 -0.99 2.80 -14.88
CA VAL A 40 -1.45 2.52 -13.52
C VAL A 40 -1.16 3.69 -12.59
N LEU A 41 0.08 4.19 -12.58
CA LEU A 41 0.51 5.23 -11.65
C LEU A 41 -0.11 6.61 -11.97
N ASN A 42 -0.24 6.96 -13.26
CA ASN A 42 -0.69 8.31 -13.64
C ASN A 42 -2.20 8.42 -13.83
N TYR A 43 -2.91 7.33 -14.11
CA TYR A 43 -4.35 7.37 -14.41
C TYR A 43 -5.16 6.50 -13.47
N ALA A 44 -4.84 5.20 -13.38
CA ALA A 44 -5.67 4.27 -12.61
C ALA A 44 -5.65 4.58 -11.11
N LEU A 45 -4.47 4.85 -10.55
CA LEU A 45 -4.29 5.14 -9.13
C LEU A 45 -5.00 6.44 -8.71
N PRO A 46 -4.85 7.59 -9.42
CA PRO A 46 -5.63 8.79 -9.12
C PRO A 46 -7.15 8.58 -9.26
N ALA A 47 -7.60 7.86 -10.29
CA ALA A 47 -9.02 7.58 -10.48
C ALA A 47 -9.59 6.69 -9.35
N ALA A 48 -8.84 5.67 -8.93
CA ALA A 48 -9.22 4.80 -7.83
C ALA A 48 -9.30 5.56 -6.50
N LEU A 49 -8.34 6.44 -6.23
CA LEU A 49 -8.39 7.36 -5.09
C LEU A 49 -9.62 8.26 -5.12
N PHE A 50 -9.95 8.85 -6.28
CA PHE A 50 -11.14 9.68 -6.43
C PHE A 50 -12.43 8.90 -6.13
N VAL A 51 -12.57 7.69 -6.68
CA VAL A 51 -13.73 6.83 -6.42
C VAL A 51 -13.81 6.42 -4.94
N SER A 52 -12.68 6.12 -4.30
CA SER A 52 -12.64 5.79 -2.86
C SER A 52 -13.07 6.97 -2.00
N ILE A 53 -12.57 8.18 -2.29
CA ILE A 53 -12.93 9.41 -1.56
C ILE A 53 -14.42 9.74 -1.74
N THR A 54 -14.96 9.63 -2.96
CA THR A 54 -16.38 9.95 -3.22
C THR A 54 -17.35 8.94 -2.59
N ARG A 55 -16.91 7.71 -2.36
CA ARG A 55 -17.69 6.68 -1.64
C ARG A 55 -17.56 6.78 -0.12
N ALA A 56 -16.51 7.43 0.39
CA ALA A 56 -16.29 7.61 1.82
C ALA A 56 -17.38 8.52 2.41
N ASN A 57 -18.21 7.97 3.30
CA ASN A 57 -19.26 8.70 3.98
C ASN A 57 -18.70 9.39 5.24
N ARG A 58 -19.15 10.62 5.52
CA ARG A 58 -18.71 11.42 6.69
C ARG A 58 -18.94 10.69 8.02
N GLU A 59 -19.99 9.89 8.10
CA GLU A 59 -20.32 9.11 9.30
C GLU A 59 -19.30 8.01 9.57
N MET A 60 -18.68 7.40 8.55
CA MET A 60 -17.64 6.39 8.72
C MET A 60 -16.37 6.96 9.36
N ILE A 61 -16.09 8.25 9.16
CA ILE A 61 -14.92 8.92 9.75
C ILE A 61 -15.12 9.14 11.27
N PHE A 62 -16.35 9.46 11.68
CA PHE A 62 -16.67 9.78 13.08
C PHE A 62 -17.18 8.61 13.90
N ALA A 63 -17.74 7.57 13.26
CA ALA A 63 -18.26 6.36 13.91
C ALA A 63 -17.19 5.69 14.79
N ASP A 64 -15.94 5.70 14.33
CA ASP A 64 -14.81 5.05 14.98
C ASP A 64 -13.68 6.03 15.35
N THR A 65 -14.02 7.24 15.78
CA THR A 65 -13.04 8.28 16.17
C THR A 65 -11.97 7.76 17.14
N ARG A 66 -12.35 6.88 18.08
CA ARG A 66 -11.41 6.25 19.02
C ARG A 66 -10.43 5.32 18.29
N LEU A 67 -10.92 4.46 17.40
CA LEU A 67 -10.08 3.54 16.64
C LEU A 67 -9.16 4.31 15.70
N THR A 68 -9.65 5.37 15.05
CA THR A 68 -8.88 6.28 14.20
C THR A 68 -7.73 6.91 14.96
N LEU A 69 -7.98 7.46 16.17
CA LEU A 69 -6.94 8.07 16.99
C LEU A 69 -5.89 7.05 17.47
N VAL A 70 -6.34 5.87 17.93
CA VAL A 70 -5.42 4.80 18.34
C VAL A 70 -4.57 4.34 17.15
N SER A 71 -5.18 4.14 15.99
CA SER A 71 -4.48 3.73 14.77
C SER A 71 -3.47 4.79 14.32
N LEU A 72 -3.83 6.07 14.40
CA LEU A 72 -2.93 7.18 14.09
C LEU A 72 -1.69 7.17 15.01
N VAL A 73 -1.89 7.05 16.32
CA VAL A 73 -0.78 7.00 17.29
C VAL A 73 0.11 5.78 17.04
N VAL A 74 -0.48 4.61 16.79
CA VAL A 74 0.26 3.38 16.50
C VAL A 74 1.07 3.50 15.21
N ILE A 75 0.48 3.99 14.12
CA ILE A 75 1.18 4.17 12.84
C ILE A 75 2.35 5.15 12.99
N VAL A 76 2.12 6.28 13.64
CA VAL A 76 3.18 7.28 13.92
C VAL A 76 4.27 6.69 14.81
N GLY A 77 3.90 5.92 15.84
CA GLY A 77 4.85 5.22 16.70
C GLY A 77 5.71 4.21 15.94
N CYS A 78 5.09 3.39 15.09
CA CYS A 78 5.79 2.43 14.23
C CYS A 78 6.72 3.12 13.24
N PHE A 79 6.32 4.26 12.67
CA PHE A 79 7.18 5.07 11.81
C PHE A 79 8.43 5.54 12.56
N PHE A 80 8.29 6.14 13.75
CA PHE A 80 9.43 6.60 14.53
C PHE A 80 10.32 5.45 15.01
N PHE A 81 9.73 4.30 15.36
CA PHE A 81 10.48 3.10 15.72
C PHE A 81 11.34 2.59 14.56
N SER A 82 10.77 2.46 13.35
CA SER A 82 11.50 2.03 12.15
C SER A 82 12.56 3.06 11.73
N TRP A 83 12.22 4.35 11.80
CA TRP A 83 13.14 5.45 11.49
C TRP A 83 14.34 5.47 12.43
N PHE A 84 14.09 5.37 13.75
CA PHE A 84 15.16 5.31 14.73
C PHE A 84 16.02 4.06 14.53
N GLY A 85 15.41 2.93 14.18
CA GLY A 85 16.13 1.70 13.83
C GLY A 85 17.08 1.89 12.64
N CYS A 86 16.57 2.44 11.54
CA CYS A 86 17.32 2.70 10.32
C CYS A 86 18.43 3.75 10.51
N TYR A 87 18.15 4.79 11.29
CA TYR A 87 19.12 5.84 11.60
C TYR A 87 20.22 5.34 12.55
N LYS A 88 19.85 4.68 13.66
CA LYS A 88 20.76 4.31 14.74
C LYS A 88 21.58 3.04 14.43
N PHE A 89 20.95 1.99 13.93
CA PHE A 89 21.62 0.70 13.70
C PHE A 89 22.24 0.59 12.31
N PHE A 90 21.56 1.13 11.28
CA PHE A 90 22.01 1.03 9.89
C PHE A 90 22.76 2.27 9.40
N LYS A 91 22.99 3.27 10.27
CA LYS A 91 23.73 4.52 10.00
C LYS A 91 23.28 5.23 8.71
N ARG A 92 22.01 5.11 8.37
CA ARG A 92 21.42 5.77 7.20
C ARG A 92 21.24 7.25 7.47
N THR A 93 21.26 8.06 6.40
CA THR A 93 20.94 9.49 6.53
C THR A 93 19.50 9.69 7.02
N HIS A 94 19.18 10.86 7.58
CA HIS A 94 17.82 11.14 8.05
C HIS A 94 16.76 10.99 6.95
N ALA A 95 17.10 11.33 5.70
CA ALA A 95 16.23 11.20 4.55
C ALA A 95 16.02 9.73 4.14
N GLU A 96 17.10 8.95 4.07
CA GLU A 96 17.01 7.52 3.74
C GLU A 96 16.27 6.72 4.82
N ALA A 97 16.50 7.04 6.09
CA ALA A 97 15.77 6.44 7.21
C ALA A 97 14.28 6.77 7.15
N ALA A 98 13.91 7.98 6.74
CA ALA A 98 12.50 8.39 6.58
C ALA A 98 11.83 7.62 5.44
N VAL A 99 12.50 7.47 4.30
CA VAL A 99 12.00 6.68 3.17
C VAL A 99 11.85 5.22 3.55
N CYS A 100 12.83 4.64 4.24
CA CYS A 100 12.76 3.25 4.69
C CYS A 100 11.65 3.02 5.72
N ALA A 101 11.49 3.93 6.67
CA ALA A 101 10.40 3.90 7.64
C ALA A 101 9.03 4.04 6.97
N LEU A 102 8.92 4.87 5.92
CA LEU A 102 7.69 5.02 5.15
C LEU A 102 7.35 3.73 4.39
N ILE A 103 8.33 3.08 3.77
CA ILE A 103 8.13 1.80 3.07
C ILE A 103 7.73 0.69 4.05
N ALA A 104 8.36 0.64 5.23
CA ALA A 104 8.04 -0.34 6.26
C ALA A 104 6.67 -0.09 6.92
N GLY A 105 6.30 1.18 7.10
CA GLY A 105 5.06 1.60 7.77
C GLY A 105 3.85 1.72 6.84
N SER A 106 4.06 1.78 5.53
CA SER A 106 3.02 1.73 4.51
C SER A 106 3.01 0.33 3.88
N PRO A 107 2.41 -0.69 4.53
CA PRO A 107 2.12 -1.93 3.82
C PRO A 107 1.37 -1.54 2.55
N THR A 108 1.89 -2.00 1.43
CA THR A 108 1.60 -1.54 0.07
C THR A 108 0.15 -1.06 -0.06
N ILE A 109 -0.06 0.26 -0.14
CA ILE A 109 -1.40 0.85 -0.31
C ILE A 109 -2.05 0.32 -1.59
N GLY A 110 -1.24 -0.05 -2.59
CA GLY A 110 -1.70 -0.75 -3.80
C GLY A 110 -2.07 -2.24 -3.61
N PHE A 111 -1.72 -2.85 -2.46
CA PHE A 111 -1.97 -4.26 -2.14
C PHE A 111 -3.11 -4.41 -1.13
N LEU A 112 -3.19 -3.54 -0.11
CA LEU A 112 -4.23 -3.60 0.92
C LEU A 112 -5.60 -3.08 0.43
N GLY A 113 -5.66 -2.50 -0.77
CA GLY A 113 -6.88 -1.95 -1.33
C GLY A 113 -7.19 -0.56 -0.77
N PHE A 114 -7.82 0.27 -1.59
CA PHE A 114 -8.40 1.52 -1.13
C PHE A 114 -9.58 1.20 -0.20
N ALA A 115 -9.85 2.06 0.78
CA ALA A 115 -11.02 1.91 1.63
C ALA A 115 -12.28 1.87 0.74
N VAL A 116 -12.98 0.74 0.79
CA VAL A 116 -14.30 0.50 0.18
C VAL A 116 -15.29 0.25 1.30
#